data_AF-A0A3C0G1Q2-F1
#
_entry.id   AF-A0A3C0G1Q2-F1
#
_cell.length_a   1.000
_cell.length_b   1.000
_cell.length_c   1.000
_cell.angle_alpha   90.00
_cell.angle_beta   90.00
_cell.angle_gamma   90.00
#
_symmetry.space_group_name_H-M   'P 1'
#
loop_
_entity.id
_entity.type
_entity.pdbx_description
1 polymer ?
#
loop_
_entity_poly.entity_id
_entity_poly.type
_entity_poly.pdbx_seq_one_letter_code
_entity_poly.pdbx_strand_id
1 'polypeptide(L)'
;SGIDNNLFEGKFEGETSTSFPHKPVELLDKTKKVDIIKATPFGNSLTADFAIEALQQENLGKDNITDFLAVSFSSTDYVGHMFGVNSKEIEDTYLRLDEDLARLFKALDKNVGEGEYTLFLTADHGAVEVPTYLKSEKIPSGYVDTAANKKRLKEFLQYKYGTEDIIKNYSNDQIFLDHKIVKNLDLSLAEVQIEIAQEVLEYDAIDRVYTANQMWSNDYTSGIPYILQNGYNQKRSGDVLIVLKPGYISYSTTGSTHGSPQIYDTHAPLLFYGKGIQPGSTVNRTEIPDIAPTISALLGISFPNGTTGKPITEVLK
;
A
#
# COMPACT_ATOMS: atom_id res chain seq x y z
N SER A 1 13.06 16.80 -1.85
CA SER A 1 13.62 15.77 -2.75
C SER A 1 15.15 15.73 -2.69
N GLY A 2 15.75 14.63 -3.17
CA GLY A 2 17.18 14.36 -3.24
C GLY A 2 17.87 14.89 -4.50
N ILE A 3 19.02 14.27 -4.83
CA ILE A 3 19.81 14.59 -6.03
C ILE A 3 19.12 13.98 -7.26
N ASP A 4 18.93 14.77 -8.31
CA ASP A 4 18.35 14.34 -9.58
C ASP A 4 19.38 13.64 -10.49
N ASN A 5 18.92 12.90 -11.50
CA ASN A 5 19.74 12.15 -12.45
C ASN A 5 20.67 11.15 -11.76
N ASN A 6 20.05 10.21 -11.03
CA ASN A 6 20.75 9.23 -10.22
C ASN A 6 20.49 7.79 -10.69
N LEU A 7 21.07 6.80 -9.99
CA LEU A 7 20.94 5.37 -10.28
C LEU A 7 19.76 4.70 -9.54
N PHE A 8 18.95 5.48 -8.82
CA PHE A 8 17.85 5.03 -7.98
C PHE A 8 16.49 5.27 -8.65
N GLU A 9 16.42 6.19 -9.61
CA GLU A 9 15.21 6.53 -10.37
C GLU A 9 15.05 5.69 -11.63
N GLY A 10 13.80 5.35 -11.96
CA GLY A 10 13.42 4.82 -13.26
C GLY A 10 13.35 5.92 -14.32
N LYS A 11 12.99 5.53 -15.54
CA LYS A 11 12.76 6.45 -16.67
C LYS A 11 11.67 5.93 -17.59
N PHE A 12 11.06 6.81 -18.36
CA PHE A 12 10.08 6.41 -19.36
C PHE A 12 10.76 5.70 -20.55
N GLU A 13 9.99 4.86 -21.25
CA GLU A 13 10.44 4.22 -22.49
C GLU A 13 10.82 5.30 -23.51
N GLY A 14 12.02 5.22 -24.08
CA GLY A 14 12.55 6.20 -25.05
C GLY A 14 13.46 7.27 -24.44
N GLU A 15 13.50 7.41 -23.11
CA GLU A 15 14.40 8.37 -22.47
C GLU A 15 15.83 7.84 -22.35
N THR A 16 16.80 8.75 -22.49
CA THR A 16 18.23 8.48 -22.33
C THR A 16 18.79 8.92 -20.98
N SER A 17 18.04 9.73 -20.24
CA SER A 17 18.39 10.28 -18.91
C SER A 17 17.25 10.05 -17.92
N THR A 18 17.56 10.04 -16.62
CA THR A 18 16.57 10.08 -15.53
C THR A 18 16.29 11.52 -15.08
N SER A 19 16.96 12.53 -15.66
CA SER A 19 16.82 13.93 -15.25
C SER A 19 15.41 14.48 -15.38
N PHE A 20 14.95 15.13 -14.31
CA PHE A 20 13.77 15.99 -14.31
C PHE A 20 14.06 17.36 -14.98
N PRO A 21 13.10 17.97 -15.72
CA PRO A 21 11.75 17.50 -16.00
C PRO A 21 11.66 16.55 -17.20
N HIS A 22 10.76 15.57 -17.08
CA HIS A 22 10.36 14.68 -18.18
C HIS A 22 9.44 15.38 -19.18
N LYS A 23 9.36 14.82 -20.39
CA LYS A 23 8.49 15.32 -21.46
C LYS A 23 7.49 14.26 -21.94
N PRO A 24 6.53 13.85 -21.08
CA PRO A 24 5.66 12.71 -21.37
C PRO A 24 4.84 12.89 -22.65
N VAL A 25 4.48 14.12 -23.03
CA VAL A 25 3.76 14.40 -24.29
C VAL A 25 4.59 14.06 -25.53
N GLU A 26 5.90 14.29 -25.50
CA GLU A 26 6.81 13.93 -26.59
C GLU A 26 7.01 12.40 -26.66
N LEU A 27 6.77 11.70 -25.56
CA LEU A 27 6.86 10.23 -25.42
C LEU A 27 5.54 9.51 -25.69
N LEU A 28 4.45 10.25 -25.96
CA LEU A 28 3.16 9.66 -26.33
C LEU A 28 3.29 8.98 -27.69
N ASP A 29 3.42 7.66 -27.66
CA ASP A 29 3.18 6.84 -28.84
C ASP A 29 1.68 6.82 -29.11
N LYS A 30 1.23 7.43 -30.22
CA LYS A 30 -0.19 7.50 -30.61
C LYS A 30 -0.82 6.12 -30.89
N THR A 31 -0.02 5.06 -30.93
CA THR A 31 -0.45 3.67 -31.13
C THR A 31 -0.40 2.83 -29.85
N LYS A 32 0.41 3.22 -28.85
CA LYS A 32 0.40 2.64 -27.50
C LYS A 32 -0.53 3.50 -26.62
N LYS A 33 -1.30 2.85 -25.76
CA LYS A 33 -2.31 3.51 -24.93
C LYS A 33 -1.70 4.66 -24.11
N VAL A 34 -2.53 5.65 -23.74
CA VAL A 34 -2.21 6.83 -22.90
C VAL A 34 -1.80 6.50 -21.46
N ASP A 35 -1.22 5.32 -21.22
CA ASP A 35 -0.89 4.75 -19.91
C ASP A 35 0.15 5.58 -19.14
N ILE A 36 1.02 6.30 -19.86
CA ILE A 36 2.04 7.17 -19.29
C ILE A 36 1.46 8.21 -18.31
N ILE A 37 0.20 8.63 -18.49
CA ILE A 37 -0.45 9.63 -17.63
C ILE A 37 -0.47 9.21 -16.15
N LYS A 38 -0.54 7.90 -15.87
CA LYS A 38 -0.62 7.37 -14.51
C LYS A 38 0.61 7.73 -13.70
N ALA A 39 1.79 7.63 -14.30
CA ALA A 39 3.07 7.98 -13.70
C ALA A 39 3.42 9.47 -13.89
N THR A 40 2.41 10.34 -13.98
CA THR A 40 2.58 11.80 -14.03
C THR A 40 1.56 12.48 -13.10
N PRO A 41 1.84 13.71 -12.63
CA PRO A 41 0.87 14.46 -11.84
C PRO A 41 -0.48 14.69 -12.52
N PHE A 42 -0.50 14.69 -13.86
CA PHE A 42 -1.71 14.94 -14.65
C PHE A 42 -2.79 13.87 -14.47
N GLY A 43 -2.45 12.66 -14.02
CA GLY A 43 -3.45 11.66 -13.64
C GLY A 43 -4.29 12.08 -12.44
N ASN A 44 -3.66 12.74 -11.45
CA ASN A 44 -4.37 13.33 -10.31
C ASN A 44 -5.21 14.54 -10.75
N SER A 45 -4.68 15.41 -11.62
CA SER A 45 -5.43 16.56 -12.13
C SER A 45 -6.67 16.14 -12.91
N LEU A 46 -6.57 15.09 -13.74
CA LEU A 46 -7.71 14.48 -14.43
C LEU A 46 -8.75 13.96 -13.44
N THR A 47 -8.30 13.30 -12.36
CA THR A 47 -9.19 12.78 -11.31
C THR A 47 -9.88 13.91 -10.55
N ALA A 48 -9.18 15.00 -10.23
CA ALA A 48 -9.74 16.19 -9.61
C ALA A 48 -10.79 16.86 -10.51
N ASP A 49 -10.50 17.05 -11.80
CA ASP A 49 -11.45 17.60 -12.78
C ASP A 49 -12.73 16.75 -12.83
N PHE A 50 -12.59 15.41 -12.87
CA PHE A 50 -13.73 14.51 -12.89
C PHE A 50 -14.55 14.56 -11.60
N ALA A 51 -13.90 14.61 -10.43
CA ALA A 51 -14.59 14.74 -9.14
C ALA A 51 -15.35 16.07 -9.01
N ILE A 52 -14.76 17.18 -9.49
CA ILE A 52 -15.40 18.51 -9.50
C ILE A 52 -16.60 18.53 -10.44
N GLU A 53 -16.50 17.87 -11.60
CA GLU A 53 -17.62 17.76 -12.54
C GLU A 53 -18.74 16.89 -11.96
N ALA A 54 -18.40 15.73 -11.38
CA ALA A 54 -19.37 14.85 -10.74
C ALA A 54 -20.11 15.55 -9.59
N LEU A 55 -19.39 16.31 -8.75
CA LEU A 55 -19.99 17.14 -7.69
C LEU A 55 -21.10 18.06 -8.22
N GLN A 56 -20.89 18.67 -9.39
CA GLN A 56 -21.83 19.62 -9.99
C GLN A 56 -22.99 18.92 -10.69
N GLN A 57 -22.69 17.93 -11.54
CA GLN A 57 -23.70 17.29 -12.38
C GLN A 57 -24.62 16.37 -11.60
N GLU A 58 -24.12 15.71 -10.55
CA GLU A 58 -24.92 14.86 -9.67
C GLU A 58 -25.58 15.63 -8.52
N ASN A 59 -25.40 16.96 -8.46
CA ASN A 59 -25.96 17.83 -7.41
C ASN A 59 -25.62 17.36 -5.98
N LEU A 60 -24.41 16.82 -5.76
CA LEU A 60 -24.04 16.28 -4.45
C LEU A 60 -23.99 17.39 -3.39
N GLY A 61 -24.62 17.14 -2.24
CA GLY A 61 -24.68 18.08 -1.12
C GLY A 61 -25.55 19.32 -1.36
N LYS A 62 -26.48 19.27 -2.34
CA LYS A 62 -27.40 20.39 -2.65
C LYS A 62 -28.69 20.38 -1.83
N ASP A 63 -29.02 19.26 -1.20
CA ASP A 63 -30.18 19.13 -0.33
C ASP A 63 -29.79 18.64 1.08
N ASN A 64 -30.78 18.21 1.87
CA ASN A 64 -30.57 17.78 3.25
C ASN A 64 -30.26 16.28 3.40
N ILE A 65 -30.14 15.54 2.30
CA ILE A 65 -29.75 14.12 2.28
C ILE A 65 -28.24 14.07 2.12
N THR A 66 -27.55 13.40 3.04
CA THR A 66 -26.09 13.30 2.98
C THR A 66 -25.65 12.40 1.84
N ASP A 67 -24.86 12.96 0.92
CA ASP A 67 -24.14 12.24 -0.12
C ASP A 67 -22.72 11.84 0.34
N PHE A 68 -22.12 10.88 -0.36
CA PHE A 68 -20.75 10.42 -0.09
C PHE A 68 -19.93 10.35 -1.38
N LEU A 69 -18.88 11.16 -1.47
CA LEU A 69 -17.92 11.16 -2.58
C LEU A 69 -16.57 10.60 -2.12
N ALA A 70 -16.11 9.53 -2.75
CA ALA A 70 -14.78 8.95 -2.52
C ALA A 70 -13.89 9.17 -3.74
N VAL A 71 -12.74 9.83 -3.55
CA VAL A 71 -11.78 10.15 -4.62
C VAL A 71 -10.42 9.57 -4.26
N SER A 72 -9.82 8.85 -5.20
CA SER A 72 -8.50 8.23 -5.04
C SER A 72 -7.51 8.85 -6.01
N PHE A 73 -6.48 9.51 -5.49
CA PHE A 73 -5.41 10.13 -6.26
C PHE A 73 -4.24 9.16 -6.45
N SER A 74 -4.27 8.37 -7.52
CA SER A 74 -3.34 7.24 -7.71
C SER A 74 -1.97 7.62 -8.30
N SER A 75 -1.77 8.84 -8.81
CA SER A 75 -0.50 9.18 -9.46
C SER A 75 0.69 9.20 -8.51
N THR A 76 0.48 9.49 -7.22
CA THR A 76 1.55 9.44 -6.20
C THR A 76 2.15 8.04 -6.07
N ASP A 77 1.33 7.00 -6.17
CA ASP A 77 1.76 5.60 -6.13
C ASP A 77 2.57 5.23 -7.38
N TYR A 78 2.04 5.49 -8.59
CA TYR A 78 2.74 5.19 -9.84
C TYR A 78 4.06 5.96 -9.98
N VAL A 79 4.10 7.23 -9.57
CA VAL A 79 5.32 8.05 -9.57
C VAL A 79 6.32 7.50 -8.54
N GLY A 80 5.89 7.19 -7.31
CA GLY A 80 6.75 6.60 -6.29
C GLY A 80 7.31 5.23 -6.68
N HIS A 81 6.51 4.40 -7.35
CA HIS A 81 6.93 3.11 -7.90
C HIS A 81 8.01 3.24 -8.97
N MET A 82 7.95 4.29 -9.79
CA MET A 82 8.90 4.50 -10.88
C MET A 82 10.17 5.20 -10.41
N PHE A 83 10.04 6.26 -9.62
CA PHE A 83 11.14 7.17 -9.31
C PHE A 83 11.66 7.07 -7.86
N GLY A 84 10.87 6.51 -6.95
CA GLY A 84 11.20 6.42 -5.53
C GLY A 84 10.65 7.60 -4.72
N VAL A 85 10.73 7.50 -3.39
CA VAL A 85 10.03 8.43 -2.46
C VAL A 85 10.78 9.73 -2.20
N ASN A 86 12.04 9.84 -2.66
CA ASN A 86 12.88 11.03 -2.50
C ASN A 86 13.23 11.71 -3.84
N SER A 87 12.50 11.42 -4.92
CA SER A 87 12.80 11.95 -6.25
C SER A 87 12.25 13.38 -6.47
N LYS A 88 12.63 14.04 -7.57
CA LYS A 88 12.04 15.34 -7.97
C LYS A 88 10.62 15.19 -8.47
N GLU A 89 10.33 14.08 -9.14
CA GLU A 89 9.02 13.73 -9.70
C GLU A 89 7.97 13.59 -8.61
N ILE A 90 8.29 12.89 -7.52
CA ILE A 90 7.34 12.71 -6.42
C ILE A 90 7.10 14.02 -5.67
N GLU A 91 8.14 14.85 -5.50
CA GLU A 91 7.99 16.20 -4.91
C GLU A 91 7.08 17.08 -5.78
N ASP A 92 7.32 17.18 -7.09
CA ASP A 92 6.44 17.92 -8.01
C ASP A 92 5.02 17.35 -8.05
N THR A 93 4.88 16.03 -7.95
CA THR A 93 3.56 15.36 -7.87
C THR A 93 2.79 15.79 -6.63
N TYR A 94 3.43 15.87 -5.46
CA TYR A 94 2.77 16.35 -4.24
C TYR A 94 2.47 17.86 -4.28
N LEU A 95 3.35 18.68 -4.86
CA LEU A 95 3.09 20.11 -5.05
C LEU A 95 1.86 20.35 -5.93
N ARG A 96 1.70 19.57 -7.01
CA ARG A 96 0.53 19.66 -7.89
C ARG A 96 -0.71 19.04 -7.27
N LEU A 97 -0.56 17.96 -6.49
CA LEU A 97 -1.68 17.39 -5.74
C LEU A 97 -2.23 18.40 -4.73
N ASP A 98 -1.36 19.19 -4.06
CA ASP A 98 -1.79 20.28 -3.18
C ASP A 98 -2.66 21.31 -3.93
N GLU A 99 -2.24 21.73 -5.13
CA GLU A 99 -3.02 22.63 -5.98
C GLU A 99 -4.36 22.01 -6.43
N ASP A 100 -4.37 20.72 -6.76
CA ASP A 100 -5.57 19.99 -7.16
C ASP A 100 -6.55 19.79 -6.00
N LEU A 101 -6.06 19.51 -4.78
CA LEU A 101 -6.88 19.49 -3.57
C LEU A 101 -7.46 20.86 -3.28
N ALA A 102 -6.67 21.93 -3.42
CA ALA A 102 -7.16 23.30 -3.27
C ALA A 102 -8.25 23.65 -4.29
N ARG A 103 -8.16 23.16 -5.53
CA ARG A 103 -9.22 23.28 -6.55
C ARG A 103 -10.49 22.54 -6.13
N LEU A 104 -10.37 21.30 -5.66
CA LEU A 104 -11.51 20.50 -5.19
C LEU A 104 -12.20 21.15 -3.99
N PHE A 105 -11.45 21.64 -3.00
CA PHE A 105 -12.00 22.30 -1.81
C PHE A 105 -12.73 23.60 -2.18
N LYS A 106 -12.17 24.43 -3.07
CA LYS A 106 -12.88 25.62 -3.59
C LYS A 106 -14.18 25.25 -4.31
N ALA A 107 -14.20 24.12 -5.03
CA ALA A 107 -15.42 23.63 -5.66
C ALA A 107 -16.46 23.17 -4.63
N LEU A 108 -16.04 22.51 -3.54
CA LEU A 108 -16.91 22.14 -2.41
C LEU A 108 -17.46 23.38 -1.70
N ASP A 109 -16.62 24.36 -1.36
CA ASP A 109 -17.05 25.61 -0.72
C ASP A 109 -18.10 26.34 -1.56
N LYS A 110 -17.88 26.39 -2.88
CA LYS A 110 -18.81 27.04 -3.82
C LYS A 110 -20.11 26.27 -4.01
N ASN A 111 -20.06 24.94 -4.08
CA ASN A 111 -21.21 24.12 -4.47
C ASN A 111 -22.01 23.59 -3.29
N VAL A 112 -21.36 23.20 -2.19
CA VAL A 112 -21.99 22.67 -0.98
C VAL A 112 -22.13 23.77 0.06
N GLY A 113 -21.11 24.60 0.22
CA GLY A 113 -21.05 25.67 1.22
C GLY A 113 -19.87 25.48 2.18
N GLU A 114 -19.19 26.58 2.50
CA GLU A 114 -18.10 26.56 3.48
C GLU A 114 -18.63 26.09 4.85
N GLY A 115 -17.99 25.06 5.41
CA GLY A 115 -18.41 24.46 6.69
C GLY A 115 -19.62 23.52 6.60
N GLU A 116 -20.16 23.27 5.41
CA GLU A 116 -21.33 22.38 5.20
C GLU A 116 -20.96 20.95 4.78
N TYR A 117 -19.68 20.68 4.50
CA TYR A 117 -19.15 19.34 4.24
C TYR A 117 -18.15 18.90 5.30
N THR A 118 -17.97 17.60 5.43
CA THR A 118 -16.87 16.98 6.17
C THR A 118 -16.00 16.21 5.20
N LEU A 119 -14.68 16.29 5.36
CA LEU A 119 -13.74 15.47 4.63
C LEU A 119 -12.81 14.73 5.59
N PHE A 120 -12.37 13.56 5.15
CA PHE A 120 -11.19 12.89 5.69
C PHE A 120 -10.23 12.58 4.55
N LEU A 121 -8.92 12.72 4.80
CA LEU A 121 -7.85 12.42 3.86
C LEU A 121 -6.87 11.46 4.54
N THR A 122 -6.58 10.36 3.86
CA THR A 122 -5.61 9.34 4.30
C THR A 122 -4.87 8.78 3.09
N ALA A 123 -3.85 7.98 3.35
CA ALA A 123 -3.30 7.04 2.36
C ALA A 123 -3.79 5.62 2.65
N ASP A 124 -3.81 4.78 1.62
CA ASP A 124 -3.99 3.34 1.70
C ASP A 124 -2.74 2.63 2.23
N HIS A 125 -1.56 3.18 1.97
CA HIS A 125 -0.28 2.76 2.53
C HIS A 125 0.77 3.89 2.48
N GLY A 126 1.90 3.66 3.17
CA GLY A 126 3.14 4.41 2.98
C GLY A 126 4.00 3.78 1.88
N ALA A 127 5.31 4.00 1.93
CA ALA A 127 6.26 3.38 1.02
C ALA A 127 7.65 3.34 1.65
N VAL A 128 8.44 2.34 1.27
CA VAL A 128 9.86 2.26 1.65
C VAL A 128 10.70 3.19 0.78
N GLU A 129 11.88 3.55 1.28
CA GLU A 129 12.89 4.21 0.47
C GLU A 129 13.59 3.22 -0.48
N VAL A 130 14.12 3.70 -1.61
CA VAL A 130 14.83 2.87 -2.58
C VAL A 130 16.03 2.17 -1.91
N PRO A 131 16.09 0.82 -1.85
CA PRO A 131 17.15 0.13 -1.12
C PRO A 131 18.56 0.45 -1.64
N THR A 132 18.70 0.70 -2.94
CA THR A 132 19.98 1.10 -3.54
C THR A 132 20.48 2.44 -2.99
N TYR A 133 19.56 3.41 -2.75
CA TYR A 133 19.87 4.69 -2.10
C TYR A 133 20.21 4.49 -0.62
N LEU A 134 19.39 3.74 0.12
CA LEU A 134 19.69 3.44 1.53
C LEU A 134 21.09 2.82 1.70
N LYS A 135 21.48 1.94 0.76
CA LYS A 135 22.80 1.32 0.75
C LYS A 135 23.93 2.32 0.48
N SER A 136 23.73 3.33 -0.38
CA SER A 136 24.74 4.39 -0.58
C SER A 136 24.94 5.23 0.68
N GLU A 137 23.86 5.40 1.46
CA GLU A 137 23.87 6.07 2.77
C GLU A 137 24.28 5.16 3.94
N LYS A 138 24.72 3.92 3.66
CA LYS A 138 25.15 2.92 4.65
C LYS A 138 24.05 2.51 5.65
N ILE A 139 22.78 2.64 5.25
CA ILE A 139 21.63 2.15 5.99
C ILE A 139 21.37 0.68 5.56
N PRO A 140 21.13 -0.26 6.49
CA PRO A 140 20.80 -1.65 6.13
C PRO A 140 19.58 -1.73 5.22
N SER A 141 19.76 -2.31 4.04
CA SER A 141 18.74 -2.45 3.01
C SER A 141 19.15 -3.52 2.00
N GLY A 142 18.21 -3.98 1.17
CA GLY A 142 18.54 -4.95 0.13
C GLY A 142 17.38 -5.35 -0.78
N TYR A 143 17.66 -6.33 -1.61
CA TYR A 143 16.71 -6.92 -2.53
C TYR A 143 16.63 -8.42 -2.29
N VAL A 144 15.43 -8.98 -2.44
CA VAL A 144 15.24 -10.43 -2.40
C VAL A 144 15.86 -11.07 -3.64
N ASP A 145 16.75 -12.05 -3.47
CA ASP A 145 17.19 -12.90 -4.57
C ASP A 145 16.16 -14.01 -4.82
N THR A 146 15.10 -13.64 -5.54
CA THR A 146 13.96 -14.54 -5.81
C THR A 146 14.39 -15.80 -6.56
N ALA A 147 15.38 -15.71 -7.44
CA ALA A 147 15.88 -16.85 -8.20
C ALA A 147 16.63 -17.84 -7.31
N ALA A 148 17.56 -17.35 -6.48
CA ALA A 148 18.31 -18.19 -5.55
C ALA A 148 17.38 -18.81 -4.48
N ASN A 149 16.49 -18.01 -3.89
CA ASN A 149 15.54 -18.49 -2.88
C ASN A 149 14.60 -19.56 -3.46
N LYS A 150 14.07 -19.34 -4.67
CA LYS A 150 13.22 -20.35 -5.35
C LYS A 150 13.98 -21.64 -5.62
N LYS A 151 15.24 -21.57 -6.04
CA LYS A 151 16.09 -22.75 -6.26
C LYS A 151 16.32 -23.51 -4.95
N ARG A 152 16.72 -22.80 -3.89
CA ARG A 152 16.97 -23.39 -2.57
C ARG A 152 15.72 -24.08 -2.01
N LEU A 153 14.56 -23.42 -2.10
CA LEU A 153 13.29 -23.99 -1.65
C LEU A 153 12.91 -25.25 -2.44
N LYS A 154 13.11 -25.26 -3.76
CA LYS A 154 12.88 -26.45 -4.60
C LYS A 154 13.76 -27.63 -4.17
N GLU A 155 15.05 -27.38 -3.94
CA GLU A 155 16.00 -28.40 -3.48
C GLU A 155 15.59 -28.97 -2.11
N PHE A 156 15.18 -28.11 -1.17
CA PHE A 156 14.64 -28.53 0.13
C PHE A 156 13.39 -29.40 -0.02
N LEU A 157 12.40 -28.97 -0.81
CA LEU A 157 11.14 -29.70 -1.01
C LEU A 157 11.39 -31.07 -1.65
N GLN A 158 12.25 -31.12 -2.68
CA GLN A 158 12.59 -32.36 -3.36
C GLN A 158 13.31 -33.34 -2.43
N TYR A 159 14.22 -32.85 -1.58
CA TYR A 159 14.92 -33.68 -0.60
C TYR A 159 14.00 -34.18 0.52
N LYS A 160 13.18 -33.29 1.08
CA LYS A 160 12.36 -33.55 2.27
C LYS A 160 11.10 -34.36 1.95
N TYR A 161 10.44 -34.05 0.84
CA TYR A 161 9.12 -34.61 0.50
C TYR A 161 9.10 -35.39 -0.81
N GLY A 162 10.21 -35.41 -1.57
CA GLY A 162 10.27 -36.11 -2.86
C GLY A 162 9.55 -35.41 -4.01
N THR A 163 8.97 -34.23 -3.80
CA THR A 163 8.29 -33.44 -4.82
C THR A 163 8.30 -31.94 -4.49
N GLU A 164 8.33 -31.10 -5.52
CA GLU A 164 8.13 -29.65 -5.43
C GLU A 164 6.64 -29.26 -5.48
N ASP A 165 5.77 -30.18 -5.93
CA ASP A 165 4.34 -29.91 -6.20
C ASP A 165 3.54 -29.62 -4.92
N ILE A 166 4.15 -29.80 -3.74
CA ILE A 166 3.58 -29.34 -2.46
C ILE A 166 3.33 -27.83 -2.47
N ILE A 167 4.12 -27.03 -3.20
CA ILE A 167 3.85 -25.60 -3.35
C ILE A 167 2.96 -25.36 -4.57
N LYS A 168 1.78 -24.81 -4.31
CA LYS A 168 0.81 -24.42 -5.33
C LYS A 168 1.06 -23.03 -5.89
N ASN A 169 1.46 -22.07 -5.04
CA ASN A 169 1.71 -20.70 -5.45
C ASN A 169 2.62 -19.96 -4.46
N TYR A 170 3.24 -18.88 -4.93
CA TYR A 170 3.87 -17.85 -4.11
C TYR A 170 3.32 -16.49 -4.54
N SER A 171 2.69 -15.75 -3.62
CA SER A 171 2.19 -14.40 -3.89
C SER A 171 1.96 -13.64 -2.59
N ASN A 172 2.12 -12.30 -2.61
CA ASN A 172 1.91 -11.44 -1.43
C ASN A 172 2.71 -11.89 -0.21
N ASP A 173 3.97 -12.27 -0.44
CA ASP A 173 4.88 -12.84 0.57
C ASP A 173 4.27 -14.01 1.35
N GLN A 174 3.49 -14.82 0.65
CA GLN A 174 2.85 -16.01 1.18
C GLN A 174 3.10 -17.21 0.27
N ILE A 175 3.42 -18.35 0.89
CA ILE A 175 3.49 -19.65 0.23
C ILE A 175 2.14 -20.33 0.40
N PHE A 176 1.55 -20.77 -0.71
CA PHE A 176 0.31 -21.54 -0.74
C PHE A 176 0.66 -23.00 -1.01
N LEU A 177 0.23 -23.89 -0.13
CA LEU A 177 0.44 -25.33 -0.28
C LEU A 177 -0.71 -25.96 -1.09
N ASP A 178 -0.41 -26.99 -1.87
CA ASP A 178 -1.44 -27.86 -2.41
C ASP A 178 -1.87 -28.87 -1.34
N HIS A 179 -2.94 -28.54 -0.60
CA HIS A 179 -3.45 -29.36 0.49
C HIS A 179 -3.86 -30.77 0.05
N LYS A 180 -4.17 -31.00 -1.23
CA LYS A 180 -4.46 -32.35 -1.74
C LYS A 180 -3.19 -33.18 -1.82
N ILE A 181 -2.09 -32.58 -2.26
CA ILE A 181 -0.79 -33.25 -2.35
C ILE A 181 -0.26 -33.55 -0.95
N VAL A 182 -0.30 -32.57 -0.03
CA VAL A 182 0.07 -32.77 1.38
C VAL A 182 -0.70 -33.96 1.97
N LYS A 183 -2.03 -34.01 1.76
CA LYS A 183 -2.87 -35.10 2.24
C LYS A 183 -2.55 -36.45 1.56
N ASN A 184 -2.30 -36.47 0.25
CA ASN A 184 -2.00 -37.70 -0.49
C ASN A 184 -0.65 -38.32 -0.09
N LEU A 185 0.28 -37.50 0.40
CA LEU A 185 1.56 -37.94 0.96
C LEU A 185 1.45 -38.36 2.44
N ASP A 186 0.25 -38.37 3.02
CA ASP A 186 -0.02 -38.68 4.42
C ASP A 186 0.75 -37.78 5.41
N LEU A 187 0.95 -36.51 5.03
CA LEU A 187 1.65 -35.52 5.83
C LEU A 187 0.67 -34.65 6.65
N SER A 188 1.10 -34.22 7.83
CA SER A 188 0.39 -33.21 8.62
C SER A 188 0.60 -31.83 8.01
N LEU A 189 -0.50 -31.13 7.68
CA LEU A 189 -0.44 -29.78 7.11
C LEU A 189 0.29 -28.79 8.04
N ALA A 190 0.06 -28.88 9.35
CA ALA A 190 0.70 -27.98 10.31
C ALA A 190 2.21 -28.24 10.41
N GLU A 191 2.65 -29.51 10.33
CA GLU A 191 4.07 -29.85 10.34
C GLU A 191 4.75 -29.36 9.05
N VAL A 192 4.14 -29.57 7.88
CA VAL A 192 4.66 -29.08 6.60
C VAL A 192 4.79 -27.55 6.59
N GLN A 193 3.79 -26.85 7.14
CA GLN A 193 3.85 -25.39 7.32
C GLN A 193 5.05 -24.97 8.17
N ILE A 194 5.28 -25.62 9.30
CA ILE A 194 6.39 -25.30 10.22
C ILE A 194 7.74 -25.58 9.56
N GLU A 195 7.90 -26.72 8.90
CA GLU A 195 9.16 -27.12 8.27
C GLU A 195 9.53 -26.18 7.11
N ILE A 196 8.56 -25.80 6.27
CA ILE A 196 8.78 -24.81 5.19
C ILE A 196 9.08 -23.43 5.78
N ALA A 197 8.36 -23.01 6.83
CA ALA A 197 8.62 -21.74 7.49
C ALA A 197 10.07 -21.69 8.04
N GLN A 198 10.52 -22.75 8.72
CA GLN A 198 11.88 -22.84 9.25
C GLN A 198 12.95 -22.80 8.17
N GLU A 199 12.78 -23.54 7.07
CA GLU A 199 13.71 -23.47 5.93
C GLU A 199 13.81 -22.04 5.38
N VAL A 200 12.66 -21.40 5.15
CA VAL A 200 12.60 -20.06 4.54
C VAL A 200 13.16 -18.98 5.47
N LEU A 201 13.03 -19.14 6.79
CA LEU A 201 13.61 -18.22 7.78
C LEU A 201 15.15 -18.11 7.66
N GLU A 202 15.82 -19.11 7.12
CA GLU A 202 17.27 -19.10 6.92
C GLU A 202 17.72 -18.28 5.70
N TYR A 203 16.80 -17.66 4.96
CA TYR A 203 17.13 -16.91 3.75
C TYR A 203 17.51 -15.48 4.11
N ASP A 204 18.56 -14.94 3.49
CA ASP A 204 19.18 -13.69 3.97
C ASP A 204 18.21 -12.50 4.03
N ALA A 205 17.25 -12.38 3.11
CA ALA A 205 16.32 -11.24 3.11
C ALA A 205 15.19 -11.34 4.15
N ILE A 206 15.05 -12.48 4.85
CA ILE A 206 13.88 -12.80 5.68
C ILE A 206 14.17 -12.48 7.15
N ASP A 207 13.25 -11.76 7.79
CA ASP A 207 13.29 -11.41 9.21
C ASP A 207 12.45 -12.37 10.05
N ARG A 208 11.24 -12.68 9.58
CA ARG A 208 10.27 -13.52 10.30
C ARG A 208 9.45 -14.35 9.35
N VAL A 209 8.95 -15.45 9.89
CA VAL A 209 7.99 -16.33 9.24
C VAL A 209 6.87 -16.64 10.21
N TYR A 210 5.67 -16.83 9.69
CA TYR A 210 4.52 -17.33 10.44
C TYR A 210 3.76 -18.36 9.63
N THR A 211 3.10 -19.28 10.29
CA THR A 211 2.26 -20.28 9.65
C THR A 211 0.79 -19.91 9.74
N ALA A 212 -0.02 -20.40 8.80
CA ALA A 212 -1.47 -20.32 8.87
C ALA A 212 -2.01 -20.94 10.17
N ASN A 213 -1.41 -22.04 10.65
CA ASN A 213 -1.77 -22.63 11.93
C ASN A 213 -1.55 -21.66 13.11
N GLN A 214 -0.46 -20.90 13.12
CA GLN A 214 -0.21 -19.86 14.12
C GLN A 214 -1.20 -18.68 14.00
N MET A 215 -1.55 -18.26 12.79
CA MET A 215 -2.56 -17.21 12.58
C MET A 215 -3.96 -17.62 13.04
N TRP A 216 -4.28 -18.92 12.97
CA TRP A 216 -5.54 -19.47 13.48
C TRP A 216 -5.53 -19.66 14.99
N SER A 217 -4.44 -20.19 15.53
CA SER A 217 -4.43 -20.75 16.89
C SER A 217 -4.09 -19.74 17.99
N ASN A 218 -3.60 -18.55 17.60
CA ASN A 218 -3.19 -17.50 18.52
C ASN A 218 -4.08 -16.26 18.37
N ASP A 219 -4.02 -15.38 19.37
CA ASP A 219 -4.60 -14.04 19.32
C ASP A 219 -3.46 -13.03 19.55
N TYR A 220 -3.00 -12.39 18.50
CA TYR A 220 -1.92 -11.41 18.57
C TYR A 220 -2.51 -10.03 18.73
N THR A 221 -2.10 -9.30 19.76
CA THR A 221 -2.67 -7.97 20.08
C THR A 221 -1.71 -6.81 19.82
N SER A 222 -0.47 -7.08 19.37
CA SER A 222 0.51 -6.05 19.04
C SER A 222 1.61 -6.53 18.09
N GLY A 223 2.36 -5.57 17.54
CA GLY A 223 3.51 -5.80 16.68
C GLY A 223 3.17 -6.37 15.30
N ILE A 224 4.20 -6.84 14.60
CA ILE A 224 4.08 -7.46 13.27
C ILE A 224 3.05 -8.60 13.22
N PRO A 225 2.98 -9.56 14.17
CA PRO A 225 2.02 -10.65 14.04
C PRO A 225 0.55 -10.19 14.16
N TYR A 226 0.26 -9.11 14.89
CA TYR A 226 -1.07 -8.48 14.88
C TYR A 226 -1.43 -7.93 13.50
N ILE A 227 -0.49 -7.23 12.84
CA ILE A 227 -0.69 -6.69 11.49
C ILE A 227 -0.96 -7.83 10.50
N LEU A 228 -0.14 -8.89 10.55
CA LEU A 228 -0.31 -10.06 9.69
C LEU A 228 -1.63 -10.79 9.94
N GLN A 229 -2.02 -10.96 11.21
CA GLN A 229 -3.26 -11.65 11.56
C GLN A 229 -4.48 -10.88 11.08
N ASN A 230 -4.48 -9.54 11.16
CA ASN A 230 -5.55 -8.71 10.61
C ASN A 230 -5.63 -8.77 9.08
N GLY A 231 -4.51 -8.97 8.39
CA GLY A 231 -4.46 -9.20 6.94
C GLY A 231 -4.73 -10.66 6.52
N TYR A 232 -4.85 -11.58 7.47
CA TYR A 232 -4.98 -13.01 7.21
C TYR A 232 -6.43 -13.44 7.01
N ASN A 233 -6.73 -13.99 5.84
CA ASN A 233 -8.02 -14.58 5.52
C ASN A 233 -7.89 -16.10 5.36
N GLN A 234 -8.53 -16.87 6.25
CA GLN A 234 -8.44 -18.33 6.28
C GLN A 234 -8.74 -19.04 4.94
N LYS A 235 -9.48 -18.41 4.02
CA LYS A 235 -9.84 -18.99 2.72
C LYS A 235 -8.97 -18.49 1.57
N ARG A 236 -8.21 -17.41 1.76
CA ARG A 236 -7.56 -16.65 0.68
C ARG A 236 -6.08 -16.34 0.93
N SER A 237 -5.61 -16.51 2.16
CA SER A 237 -4.22 -16.35 2.54
C SER A 237 -3.48 -17.68 2.45
N GLY A 238 -2.17 -17.60 2.26
CA GLY A 238 -1.29 -18.75 2.18
C GLY A 238 -1.04 -19.42 3.53
N ASP A 239 -0.30 -20.50 3.46
CA ASP A 239 0.01 -21.42 4.56
C ASP A 239 1.25 -21.01 5.34
N VAL A 240 2.16 -20.27 4.72
CA VAL A 240 3.33 -19.65 5.35
C VAL A 240 3.40 -18.19 4.91
N LEU A 241 3.41 -17.28 5.87
CA LEU A 241 3.55 -15.84 5.71
C LEU A 241 5.02 -15.46 5.97
N ILE A 242 5.59 -14.62 5.11
CA ILE A 242 6.99 -14.21 5.15
C ILE A 242 7.04 -12.71 5.42
N VAL A 243 7.99 -12.31 6.28
CA VAL A 243 8.29 -10.90 6.55
C VAL A 243 9.75 -10.66 6.20
N LEU A 244 9.98 -9.72 5.28
CA LEU A 244 11.31 -9.28 4.92
C LEU A 244 11.94 -8.41 6.00
N LYS A 245 13.27 -8.38 6.04
CA LYS A 245 14.05 -7.42 6.84
C LYS A 245 13.61 -5.98 6.52
N PRO A 246 13.64 -5.05 7.49
CA PRO A 246 13.41 -3.64 7.21
C PRO A 246 14.32 -3.13 6.08
N GLY A 247 13.76 -2.38 5.13
CA GLY A 247 14.51 -1.86 3.98
C GLY A 247 14.82 -2.90 2.89
N TYR A 248 14.24 -4.11 2.96
CA TYR A 248 14.33 -5.12 1.91
C TYR A 248 13.02 -5.22 1.13
N ILE A 249 13.13 -5.34 -0.20
CA ILE A 249 11.98 -5.49 -1.11
C ILE A 249 12.24 -6.51 -2.21
N SER A 250 11.17 -7.06 -2.77
CA SER A 250 11.20 -7.83 -4.02
C SER A 250 10.73 -6.95 -5.19
N TYR A 251 11.62 -6.10 -5.69
CA TYR A 251 11.33 -5.11 -6.74
C TYR A 251 12.54 -4.84 -7.65
N SER A 252 12.37 -3.97 -8.65
CA SER A 252 13.49 -3.43 -9.44
C SER A 252 14.51 -2.70 -8.54
N THR A 253 15.75 -2.56 -8.99
CA THR A 253 16.80 -1.80 -8.28
C THR A 253 16.62 -0.28 -8.32
N THR A 254 15.62 0.18 -9.07
CA THR A 254 15.19 1.57 -9.22
C THR A 254 13.73 1.71 -8.81
N GLY A 255 13.33 2.90 -8.39
CA GLY A 255 12.01 3.15 -7.84
C GLY A 255 11.80 2.42 -6.52
N SER A 256 10.57 2.44 -6.01
CA SER A 256 10.25 1.79 -4.76
C SER A 256 8.96 0.96 -4.83
N THR A 257 8.59 0.35 -3.72
CA THR A 257 7.35 -0.39 -3.53
C THR A 257 6.88 -0.27 -2.09
N HIS A 258 5.80 -0.94 -1.77
CA HIS A 258 5.21 -1.06 -0.44
C HIS A 258 4.69 -2.50 -0.25
N GLY A 259 3.99 -2.73 0.86
CA GLY A 259 3.34 -4.00 1.17
C GLY A 259 3.92 -4.75 2.37
N SER A 260 4.98 -4.24 3.00
CA SER A 260 5.55 -4.83 4.21
C SER A 260 4.77 -4.42 5.47
N PRO A 261 4.84 -5.19 6.57
CA PRO A 261 4.26 -4.79 7.85
C PRO A 261 5.11 -3.77 8.61
N GLN A 262 6.12 -3.17 7.96
CA GLN A 262 7.03 -2.22 8.60
C GLN A 262 6.40 -0.83 8.68
N ILE A 263 6.93 0.01 9.57
CA ILE A 263 6.31 1.31 9.88
C ILE A 263 6.27 2.26 8.69
N TYR A 264 7.26 2.21 7.79
CA TYR A 264 7.31 3.06 6.60
C TYR A 264 6.20 2.76 5.58
N ASP A 265 5.65 1.54 5.58
CA ASP A 265 4.53 1.14 4.72
C ASP A 265 3.17 1.25 5.43
N THR A 266 3.16 1.21 6.77
CA THR A 266 1.91 1.16 7.56
C THR A 266 1.54 2.49 8.22
N HIS A 267 2.46 3.45 8.28
CA HIS A 267 2.19 4.79 8.78
C HIS A 267 1.66 5.69 7.66
N ALA A 268 0.37 5.99 7.71
CA ALA A 268 -0.32 6.89 6.79
C ALA A 268 -0.76 8.17 7.51
N PRO A 269 -0.84 9.32 6.80
CA PRO A 269 -1.48 10.52 7.35
C PRO A 269 -2.97 10.27 7.56
N LEU A 270 -3.56 10.91 8.56
CA LEU A 270 -5.02 10.95 8.75
C LEU A 270 -5.44 12.36 9.14
N LEU A 271 -6.14 13.03 8.22
CA LEU A 271 -6.64 14.38 8.39
C LEU A 271 -8.16 14.37 8.35
N PHE A 272 -8.80 15.10 9.27
CA PHE A 272 -10.23 15.39 9.23
C PHE A 272 -10.44 16.90 9.16
N TYR A 273 -11.45 17.35 8.41
CA TYR A 273 -11.77 18.76 8.28
C TYR A 273 -13.27 18.98 8.01
N GLY A 274 -13.80 20.15 8.40
CA GLY A 274 -15.13 20.59 8.04
C GLY A 274 -16.17 20.43 9.14
N LYS A 275 -17.43 20.23 8.75
CA LYS A 275 -18.59 20.17 9.65
C LYS A 275 -18.41 19.10 10.71
N GLY A 276 -18.68 19.44 11.97
CA GLY A 276 -18.59 18.50 13.10
C GLY A 276 -17.17 18.09 13.51
N ILE A 277 -16.11 18.67 12.93
CA ILE A 277 -14.72 18.34 13.26
C ILE A 277 -14.09 19.41 14.16
N GLN A 278 -13.42 18.99 15.23
CA GLN A 278 -12.67 19.88 16.13
C GLN A 278 -11.26 20.19 15.59
N PRO A 279 -10.77 21.44 15.68
CA PRO A 279 -9.40 21.76 15.35
C PRO A 279 -8.45 21.18 16.41
N GLY A 280 -7.39 20.49 15.97
CA GLY A 280 -6.40 19.93 16.87
C GLY A 280 -5.43 19.01 16.14
N SER A 281 -4.54 18.41 16.92
CA SER A 281 -3.67 17.34 16.46
C SER A 281 -3.41 16.36 17.61
N THR A 282 -3.07 15.13 17.25
CA THR A 282 -2.79 14.07 18.19
C THR A 282 -1.59 13.27 17.70
N VAL A 283 -0.82 12.74 18.65
CA VAL A 283 0.22 11.72 18.39
C VAL A 283 -0.19 10.37 18.97
N ASN A 284 -1.42 10.28 19.49
CA ASN A 284 -1.99 9.00 19.91
C ASN A 284 -2.13 8.09 18.69
N ARG A 285 -1.88 6.80 18.90
CA ARG A 285 -1.96 5.82 17.82
C ARG A 285 -3.42 5.61 17.42
N THR A 286 -3.70 5.77 16.13
CA THR A 286 -4.94 5.37 15.46
C THR A 286 -4.62 4.32 14.40
N GLU A 287 -5.64 3.63 13.90
CA GLU A 287 -5.52 2.67 12.81
C GLU A 287 -6.50 2.99 11.67
N ILE A 288 -6.18 2.57 10.44
CA ILE A 288 -7.05 2.79 9.26
C ILE A 288 -8.52 2.33 9.50
N PRO A 289 -8.78 1.18 10.16
CA PRO A 289 -10.15 0.75 10.46
C PRO A 289 -10.94 1.68 11.39
N ASP A 290 -10.30 2.65 12.05
CA ASP A 290 -10.94 3.63 12.94
C ASP A 290 -11.69 4.73 12.17
N ILE A 291 -11.35 4.95 10.89
CA ILE A 291 -11.94 6.02 10.07
C ILE A 291 -13.44 5.81 9.85
N ALA A 292 -13.84 4.63 9.40
CA ALA A 292 -15.23 4.32 9.10
C ALA A 292 -16.17 4.48 10.32
N PRO A 293 -15.91 3.90 11.50
CA PRO A 293 -16.74 4.12 12.68
C PRO A 293 -16.70 5.57 13.19
N THR A 294 -15.62 6.33 12.95
CA THR A 294 -15.57 7.76 13.26
C THR A 294 -16.57 8.55 12.40
N ILE A 295 -16.59 8.29 11.08
CA ILE A 295 -17.55 8.92 10.17
C ILE A 295 -18.98 8.45 10.47
N SER A 296 -19.20 7.18 10.77
CA SER A 296 -20.52 6.69 11.17
C SER A 296 -21.04 7.37 12.43
N ALA A 297 -20.17 7.56 13.44
CA ALA A 297 -20.53 8.27 14.66
C ALA A 297 -20.88 9.73 14.39
N LEU A 298 -20.11 10.42 13.53
CA LEU A 298 -20.41 11.79 13.10
C LEU A 298 -21.78 11.91 12.41
N LEU A 299 -22.09 10.95 11.53
CA LEU A 299 -23.34 10.96 10.74
C LEU A 299 -24.55 10.42 11.52
N GLY A 300 -24.36 9.84 12.71
CA GLY A 300 -25.42 9.20 13.48
C GLY A 300 -25.98 7.93 12.83
N ILE A 301 -25.16 7.22 12.05
CA ILE A 301 -25.53 5.98 11.36
C ILE A 301 -24.89 4.75 12.02
N SER A 302 -25.42 3.56 11.71
CA SER A 302 -24.80 2.31 12.16
C SER A 302 -23.40 2.13 11.58
N PHE A 303 -22.53 1.47 12.34
CA PHE A 303 -21.22 1.07 11.85
C PHE A 303 -21.35 0.04 10.71
N PRO A 304 -20.38 0.00 9.77
CA PRO A 304 -20.26 -1.12 8.86
C PRO A 304 -20.30 -2.47 9.58
N ASN A 305 -20.92 -3.47 8.95
CA ASN A 305 -21.22 -4.76 9.58
C ASN A 305 -19.99 -5.63 9.92
N GLY A 306 -18.80 -5.24 9.49
CA GLY A 306 -17.52 -5.88 9.80
C GLY A 306 -16.52 -4.94 10.48
N THR A 307 -16.97 -3.85 11.10
CA THR A 307 -16.10 -2.89 11.76
C THR A 307 -15.27 -3.53 12.87
N THR A 308 -13.94 -3.35 12.78
CA THR A 308 -12.96 -3.76 13.80
C THR A 308 -12.33 -2.58 14.53
N GLY A 309 -12.33 -1.38 13.91
CA GLY A 309 -11.83 -0.16 14.51
C GLY A 309 -12.80 0.48 15.51
N LYS A 310 -12.39 1.61 16.08
CA LYS A 310 -13.16 2.38 17.07
C LYS A 310 -13.24 3.85 16.66
N PRO A 311 -14.33 4.55 16.99
CA PRO A 311 -14.42 5.98 16.73
C PRO A 311 -13.28 6.76 17.41
N ILE A 312 -12.64 7.66 16.66
CA ILE A 312 -11.65 8.62 17.14
C ILE A 312 -12.41 9.80 17.75
N THR A 313 -12.92 9.63 18.97
CA THR A 313 -13.87 10.59 19.57
C THR A 313 -13.30 12.00 19.75
N GLU A 314 -11.98 12.13 19.91
CA GLU A 314 -11.29 13.41 20.08
C GLU A 314 -11.39 14.34 18.85
N VAL A 315 -11.73 13.81 17.67
CA VAL A 315 -11.87 14.59 16.45
C VAL A 315 -13.28 15.18 16.25
N LEU A 316 -14.28 14.65 16.95
CA LEU A 316 -15.70 14.99 16.76
C LEU A 316 -16.14 16.08 17.74
N LYS A 317 -16.95 17.05 17.28
CA LYS A 317 -17.58 18.10 18.11
C LYS A 317 -18.66 17.56 19.05
#